data_AF-A0A7X8P6U1-F1
#
_entry.id   AF-A0A7X8P6U1-F1
#
_cell.length_a   1.000
_cell.length_b   1.000
_cell.length_c   1.000
_cell.angle_alpha   90.00
_cell.angle_beta   90.00
_cell.angle_gamma   90.00
#
_symmetry.space_group_name_H-M   'P 1'
#
loop_
_entity.id
_entity.type
_entity.pdbx_description
1 polymer ?
#
loop_
_entity_poly.entity_id
_entity_poly.type
_entity_poly.pdbx_seq_one_letter_code
_entity_poly.pdbx_strand_id
1 'polypeptide(L)'
;MVRSHAGSGSPGGSTMSAPDLAGAWALHGATLGGDGEVLYEWDADLSISQSRESIAVAIETSGFKSSRSVSFAEKLTALPSGEWHLRYGYEADGDHAGTKPGQFFGLSQLTFAPDLQSAEGSSCNYNGRYVVIRLSATRKAAA
;
A
#
# COMPACT_ATOMS: atom_id res chain seq x y z
N MET A 1 3.34 8.13 -61.34
CA MET A 1 2.98 6.84 -60.69
C MET A 1 3.77 6.77 -59.39
N VAL A 2 3.07 6.84 -58.25
CA VAL A 2 3.60 6.98 -56.89
C VAL A 2 3.94 5.60 -56.33
N ARG A 3 5.04 5.45 -55.58
CA ARG A 3 5.13 4.49 -54.47
C ARG A 3 5.74 5.17 -53.24
N SER A 4 4.85 5.43 -52.30
CA SER A 4 5.03 5.99 -50.97
C SER A 4 5.67 4.98 -50.02
N HIS A 5 6.43 5.51 -49.05
CA HIS A 5 7.04 4.79 -47.94
C HIS A 5 5.98 4.27 -46.96
N ALA A 6 6.07 3.00 -46.58
CA ALA A 6 5.33 2.46 -45.45
C ALA A 6 6.27 2.39 -44.24
N GLY A 7 6.16 3.37 -43.34
CA GLY A 7 6.70 3.25 -41.99
C GLY A 7 5.78 2.33 -41.17
N SER A 8 6.34 1.28 -40.57
CA SER A 8 5.64 0.47 -39.58
C SER A 8 5.61 1.25 -38.27
N GLY A 9 4.48 1.87 -37.95
CA GLY A 9 4.24 2.41 -36.61
C GLY A 9 4.15 1.27 -35.60
N SER A 10 5.01 1.29 -34.59
CA SER A 10 4.85 0.46 -33.39
C SER A 10 3.49 0.76 -32.73
N PRO A 11 2.80 -0.23 -32.13
CA PRO A 11 1.57 0.04 -31.41
C PRO A 11 1.90 0.94 -30.22
N GLY A 12 1.22 2.09 -30.15
CA GLY A 12 1.37 3.03 -29.04
C GLY A 12 1.12 2.32 -27.72
N GLY A 13 2.08 2.45 -26.80
CA GLY A 13 1.87 2.06 -25.41
C GLY A 13 0.66 2.82 -24.88
N SER A 14 -0.39 2.09 -24.53
CA SER A 14 -1.53 2.67 -23.82
C SER A 14 -1.00 3.26 -22.53
N THR A 15 -1.08 4.57 -22.36
CA THR A 15 -0.88 5.22 -21.07
C THR A 15 -1.98 4.71 -20.15
N MET A 16 -1.76 3.58 -19.46
CA MET A 16 -2.68 3.12 -18.44
C MET A 16 -2.73 4.20 -17.37
N SER A 17 -3.88 4.88 -17.27
CA SER A 17 -4.18 5.70 -16.11
C SER A 17 -4.01 4.84 -14.86
N ALA A 18 -3.44 5.41 -13.81
CA ALA A 18 -3.34 4.72 -12.53
C ALA A 18 -4.72 4.18 -12.09
N PRO A 19 -4.78 2.98 -11.51
CA PRO A 19 -6.03 2.38 -11.05
C PRO A 19 -6.57 3.19 -9.89
N ASP A 20 -7.86 3.09 -9.65
CA ASP A 20 -8.46 3.65 -8.45
C ASP A 20 -8.27 2.68 -7.27
N LEU A 21 -7.31 2.99 -6.40
CA LEU A 21 -7.08 2.24 -5.16
C LEU A 21 -7.88 2.81 -3.98
N ALA A 22 -8.62 3.91 -4.19
CA ALA A 22 -9.29 4.61 -3.11
C ALA A 22 -10.35 3.73 -2.42
N GLY A 23 -10.52 3.98 -1.12
CA GLY A 23 -11.52 3.34 -0.28
C GLY A 23 -10.91 2.62 0.92
N ALA A 24 -11.76 1.82 1.55
CA ALA A 24 -11.43 1.06 2.73
C ALA A 24 -11.06 -0.39 2.39
N TRP A 25 -10.05 -0.89 3.10
CA TRP A 25 -9.50 -2.23 2.95
C TRP A 25 -9.41 -2.87 4.34
N ALA A 26 -9.80 -4.14 4.43
CA ALA A 26 -9.48 -4.97 5.59
C ALA A 26 -8.02 -5.37 5.47
N LEU A 27 -7.19 -5.00 6.45
CA LEU A 27 -5.77 -5.32 6.46
C LEU A 27 -5.49 -6.33 7.57
N HIS A 28 -4.77 -7.39 7.22
CA HIS A 28 -4.25 -8.37 8.15
C HIS A 28 -2.71 -8.33 8.13
N GLY A 29 -2.11 -8.26 9.31
CA GLY A 29 -0.67 -8.18 9.51
C GLY A 29 -0.13 -9.32 10.37
N ALA A 30 0.93 -9.97 9.91
CA ALA A 30 1.70 -10.95 10.67
C ALA A 30 3.08 -10.38 11.01
N THR A 31 3.33 -10.12 12.29
CA THR A 31 4.64 -9.65 12.76
C THR A 31 5.61 -10.82 12.87
N LEU A 32 6.79 -10.66 12.28
CA LEU A 32 7.79 -11.72 12.13
C LEU A 32 8.93 -11.62 13.14
N GLY A 33 9.44 -12.79 13.54
CA GLY A 33 10.67 -12.98 14.31
C GLY A 33 11.92 -12.89 13.44
N GLY A 34 13.09 -13.03 14.08
CA GLY A 34 14.38 -12.90 13.39
C GLY A 34 14.67 -14.01 12.38
N ASP A 35 14.03 -15.15 12.51
CA ASP A 35 14.09 -16.31 11.62
C ASP A 35 12.91 -16.36 10.62
N GLY A 36 12.01 -15.38 10.67
CA GLY A 36 10.82 -15.30 9.83
C GLY A 36 9.59 -16.01 10.38
N GLU A 37 9.64 -16.57 11.59
CA GLU A 37 8.48 -17.13 12.28
C GLU A 37 7.42 -16.05 12.59
N VAL A 38 6.13 -16.41 12.61
CA VAL A 38 5.08 -15.48 13.01
C VAL A 38 5.04 -15.37 14.53
N LEU A 39 5.30 -14.19 15.07
CA LEU A 39 5.25 -13.92 16.51
C LEU A 39 3.82 -13.65 17.00
N TYR A 40 3.09 -12.84 16.23
CA TYR A 40 1.68 -12.53 16.47
C TYR A 40 1.05 -11.92 15.22
N GLU A 41 -0.27 -12.01 15.17
CA GLU A 41 -1.10 -11.50 14.10
C GLU A 41 -2.04 -10.41 14.62
N TRP A 42 -2.45 -9.52 13.73
CA TRP A 42 -3.35 -8.41 14.05
C TRP A 42 -4.13 -7.97 12.82
N ASP A 43 -5.31 -7.41 13.06
CA ASP A 43 -6.16 -6.82 12.04
C ASP A 43 -6.21 -5.30 12.18
N ALA A 44 -6.44 -4.63 11.05
CA ALA A 44 -6.52 -3.19 10.96
C ALA A 44 -7.40 -2.74 9.79
N ASP A 45 -7.74 -1.45 9.83
CA ASP A 45 -8.38 -0.75 8.74
C ASP A 45 -7.34 0.01 7.94
N LEU A 46 -7.19 -0.35 6.66
CA LEU A 46 -6.39 0.39 5.69
C LEU A 46 -7.31 1.32 4.90
N SER A 47 -7.04 2.61 4.95
CA SER A 47 -7.75 3.63 4.18
C SER A 47 -6.81 4.23 3.15
N ILE A 48 -7.24 4.24 1.89
CA ILE A 48 -6.51 4.87 0.78
C ILE A 48 -7.36 6.03 0.26
N SER A 49 -6.79 7.23 0.30
CA SER A 49 -7.31 8.41 -0.37
C SER A 49 -6.50 8.65 -1.62
N GLN A 50 -7.15 8.75 -2.78
CA GLN A 50 -6.45 8.93 -4.05
C GLN A 50 -7.10 10.06 -4.86
N SER A 51 -6.26 10.92 -5.41
CA SER A 51 -6.61 11.94 -6.39
C SER A 51 -5.78 11.74 -7.66
N ARG A 52 -5.90 12.67 -8.63
CA ARG A 52 -5.02 12.66 -9.80
C ARG A 52 -3.56 12.98 -9.46
N GLU A 53 -3.32 13.67 -8.35
CA GLU A 53 -2.03 14.27 -8.01
C GLU A 53 -1.37 13.61 -6.79
N SER A 54 -2.16 12.91 -5.97
CA SER A 54 -1.71 12.38 -4.69
C SER A 54 -2.39 11.08 -4.33
N ILE A 55 -1.68 10.30 -3.51
CA ILE A 55 -2.23 9.15 -2.80
C ILE A 55 -1.80 9.28 -1.35
N ALA A 56 -2.69 9.00 -0.42
CA ALA A 56 -2.42 8.99 1.01
C ALA A 56 -2.96 7.69 1.60
N VAL A 57 -2.18 7.11 2.52
CA VAL A 57 -2.46 5.83 3.15
C VAL A 57 -2.55 6.06 4.66
N ALA A 58 -3.61 5.55 5.27
CA ALA A 58 -3.71 5.44 6.71
C ALA A 58 -3.99 3.99 7.12
N ILE A 59 -3.33 3.52 8.17
CA ILE A 59 -3.62 2.22 8.80
C ILE A 59 -4.02 2.50 10.23
N GLU A 60 -5.16 1.97 10.64
CA GLU A 60 -5.65 2.06 12.01
C GLU A 60 -5.87 0.67 12.60
N THR A 61 -5.12 0.38 13.65
CA THR A 61 -5.29 -0.84 14.45
C THR A 61 -6.36 -0.61 15.51
N SER A 62 -7.23 -1.60 15.70
CA SER A 62 -8.24 -1.61 16.77
C SER A 62 -8.06 -2.87 17.63
N GLY A 63 -8.51 -2.82 18.90
CA GLY A 63 -8.34 -3.91 19.86
C GLY A 63 -7.43 -3.56 21.03
N PHE A 64 -6.55 -4.50 21.43
CA PHE A 64 -5.74 -4.39 22.66
C PHE A 64 -4.85 -3.13 22.69
N LYS A 65 -4.32 -2.73 21.54
CA LYS A 65 -3.59 -1.48 21.37
C LYS A 65 -4.10 -0.80 20.12
N SER A 66 -4.79 0.32 20.29
CA SER A 66 -5.17 1.18 19.18
C SER A 66 -4.01 2.09 18.79
N SER A 67 -3.74 2.20 17.51
CA SER A 67 -2.77 3.12 16.94
C SER A 67 -3.06 3.39 15.47
N ARG A 68 -2.61 4.53 14.97
CA ARG A 68 -2.80 4.97 13.59
C ARG A 68 -1.49 5.44 13.00
N SER A 69 -1.28 5.10 11.73
CA SER A 69 -0.17 5.60 10.93
C SER A 69 -0.66 6.34 9.70
N VAL A 70 0.08 7.35 9.26
CA VAL A 70 -0.16 8.08 8.00
C VAL A 70 1.08 8.05 7.12
N SER A 71 0.90 8.08 5.81
CA SER A 71 1.98 8.07 4.83
C SER A 71 2.54 9.46 4.51
N PHE A 72 3.79 9.52 4.03
CA PHE A 72 4.45 10.79 3.68
C PHE A 72 5.31 10.76 2.39
N ALA A 73 5.43 9.63 1.71
CA ALA A 73 6.31 9.49 0.53
C ALA A 73 5.87 8.33 -0.38
N GLU A 74 4.74 8.51 -1.04
CA GLU A 74 4.07 7.46 -1.80
C GLU A 74 4.54 7.39 -3.25
N LYS A 75 4.65 6.16 -3.76
CA LYS A 75 4.94 5.89 -5.17
C LYS A 75 4.14 4.69 -5.63
N LEU A 76 3.24 4.92 -6.58
CA LEU A 76 2.48 3.90 -7.28
C LEU A 76 3.16 3.56 -8.61
N THR A 77 3.34 2.27 -8.91
CA THR A 77 4.04 1.81 -10.12
C THR A 77 3.30 0.63 -10.74
N ALA A 78 3.00 0.70 -12.03
CA ALA A 78 2.46 -0.44 -12.78
C ALA A 78 3.52 -1.54 -12.93
N LEU A 79 3.13 -2.80 -12.74
CA LEU A 79 3.97 -3.96 -13.02
C LEU A 79 3.61 -4.57 -14.38
N PRO A 80 4.54 -5.24 -15.08
CA PRO A 80 4.26 -5.89 -16.37
C PRO A 80 3.16 -6.96 -16.32
N SER A 81 2.87 -7.51 -15.14
CA SER A 81 1.81 -8.49 -14.86
C SER A 81 0.40 -7.90 -14.81
N GLY A 82 0.26 -6.57 -14.88
CA GLY A 82 -1.03 -5.88 -14.68
C GLY A 82 -1.34 -5.56 -13.21
N GLU A 83 -0.47 -6.00 -12.28
CA GLU A 83 -0.50 -5.61 -10.88
C GLU A 83 0.00 -4.18 -10.67
N TRP A 84 -0.29 -3.62 -9.51
CA TRP A 84 0.16 -2.29 -9.13
C TRP A 84 0.89 -2.30 -7.81
N HIS A 85 2.11 -1.74 -7.78
CA HIS A 85 2.97 -1.72 -6.60
C HIS A 85 2.95 -0.33 -5.97
N LEU A 86 2.35 -0.22 -4.78
CA LEU A 86 2.38 0.97 -3.94
C LEU A 86 3.51 0.82 -2.91
N ARG A 87 4.43 1.77 -2.87
CA ARG A 87 5.48 1.90 -1.84
C ARG A 87 5.32 3.23 -1.14
N TYR A 88 5.45 3.25 0.18
CA TYR A 88 5.29 4.48 0.94
C TYR A 88 6.10 4.47 2.24
N GLY A 89 6.62 5.64 2.61
CA GLY A 89 7.00 5.92 4.00
C GLY A 89 5.76 6.19 4.84
N TYR A 90 5.80 5.82 6.11
CA TYR A 90 4.74 6.11 7.07
C TYR A 90 5.30 6.44 8.45
N GLU A 91 4.51 7.15 9.24
CA GLU A 91 4.82 7.51 10.61
C GLU A 91 3.59 7.47 11.50
N ALA A 92 3.83 7.49 12.80
CA ALA A 92 2.80 7.59 13.82
C ALA A 92 1.97 8.88 13.63
N ASP A 93 0.65 8.72 13.51
CA ASP A 93 -0.29 9.84 13.45
C ASP A 93 -0.41 10.48 14.85
N GLY A 94 0.24 11.62 15.04
CA GLY A 94 0.25 12.34 16.32
C GLY A 94 -1.11 12.90 16.75
N ASP A 95 -2.06 13.03 15.82
CA ASP A 95 -3.41 13.55 16.09
C ASP A 95 -4.39 12.45 16.52
N HIS A 96 -4.01 11.17 16.39
CA HIS A 96 -4.81 10.04 16.82
C HIS A 96 -4.67 9.79 18.33
N ALA A 97 -5.79 9.73 19.05
CA ALA A 97 -5.80 9.64 20.52
C ALA A 97 -5.06 8.42 21.09
N GLY A 98 -4.95 7.32 20.34
CA GLY A 98 -4.23 6.10 20.73
C GLY A 98 -2.74 6.11 20.37
N THR A 99 -2.27 7.13 19.66
CA THR A 99 -0.94 7.15 19.04
C THR A 99 -0.12 8.29 19.61
N LYS A 100 1.12 7.99 20.01
CA LYS A 100 2.05 9.05 20.45
C LYS A 100 2.84 9.58 19.24
N PRO A 101 3.03 10.91 19.12
CA PRO A 101 3.94 11.46 18.11
C PRO A 101 5.33 10.81 18.19
N GLY A 102 5.89 10.43 17.04
CA GLY A 102 7.21 9.78 16.96
C GLY A 102 7.27 8.37 17.54
N GLN A 103 6.13 7.74 17.87
CA GLN A 103 6.11 6.39 18.45
C GLN A 103 6.70 5.34 17.51
N PHE A 104 6.52 5.50 16.20
CA PHE A 104 7.09 4.66 15.18
C PHE A 104 7.16 5.39 13.84
N PHE A 105 8.02 4.90 12.96
CA PHE A 105 8.08 5.26 11.54
C PHE A 105 8.63 4.09 10.74
N GLY A 106 8.34 4.05 9.45
CA GLY A 106 8.68 2.90 8.64
C GLY A 106 8.49 3.07 7.15
N LEU A 107 8.70 1.96 6.45
CA LEU A 107 8.41 1.79 5.04
C LEU A 107 7.43 0.65 4.87
N SER A 108 6.50 0.80 3.94
CA SER A 108 5.53 -0.23 3.61
C SER A 108 5.38 -0.35 2.11
N GLN A 109 5.01 -1.54 1.67
CA GLN A 109 4.71 -1.83 0.29
C GLN A 109 3.56 -2.83 0.17
N LEU A 110 2.70 -2.60 -0.83
CA LEU A 110 1.59 -3.48 -1.19
C LEU A 110 1.56 -3.64 -2.72
N THR A 111 1.39 -4.87 -3.17
CA THR A 111 1.16 -5.22 -4.56
C THR A 111 -0.31 -5.59 -4.72
N PHE A 112 -1.05 -4.74 -5.42
CA PHE A 112 -2.47 -4.91 -5.69
C PHE A 112 -2.65 -5.83 -6.89
N ALA A 113 -3.52 -6.83 -6.72
CA ALA A 113 -3.91 -7.75 -7.78
C ALA A 113 -4.59 -6.98 -8.94
N PRO A 114 -4.57 -7.51 -10.18
CA PRO A 114 -5.15 -6.82 -11.33
C PRO A 114 -6.66 -6.51 -11.20
N ASP A 115 -7.39 -7.28 -10.39
CA ASP A 115 -8.82 -7.07 -10.10
C ASP A 115 -9.10 -6.00 -9.03
N LEU A 116 -8.03 -5.48 -8.39
CA LEU A 116 -8.07 -4.51 -7.31
C LEU A 116 -8.93 -4.95 -6.11
N GLN A 117 -9.09 -6.26 -5.90
CA GLN A 117 -9.84 -6.82 -4.77
C GLN A 117 -8.92 -7.28 -3.63
N SER A 118 -7.65 -7.55 -3.93
CA SER A 118 -6.66 -8.00 -2.94
C SER A 118 -5.31 -7.31 -3.13
N ALA A 119 -4.52 -7.27 -2.06
CA ALA A 119 -3.12 -6.86 -2.12
C ALA A 119 -2.28 -7.62 -1.09
N GLU A 120 -1.03 -7.90 -1.46
CA GLU A 120 -0.05 -8.57 -0.59
C GLU A 120 1.21 -7.73 -0.48
N GLY A 121 1.90 -7.81 0.65
CA GLY A 121 3.13 -7.06 0.80
C GLY A 121 3.82 -7.20 2.14
N SER A 122 4.62 -6.19 2.46
CA SER A 122 5.40 -6.16 3.67
C SER A 122 5.59 -4.75 4.19
N SER A 123 5.85 -4.65 5.48
CA SER A 123 6.25 -3.42 6.12
C SER A 123 7.41 -3.66 7.06
N CYS A 124 8.22 -2.62 7.25
CA CYS A 124 9.12 -2.53 8.37
C CYS A 124 8.93 -1.20 9.10
N ASN A 125 8.98 -1.20 10.43
CA ASN A 125 9.09 0.02 11.22
C ASN A 125 10.19 -0.07 12.26
N TYR A 126 10.58 1.11 12.72
CA TYR A 126 11.29 1.29 13.96
C TYR A 126 10.34 1.84 15.02
N ASN A 127 10.27 1.16 16.17
CA ASN A 127 9.49 1.59 17.34
C ASN A 127 10.30 1.49 18.66
N GLY A 128 11.63 1.61 18.55
CA GLY A 128 12.60 1.21 19.58
C GLY A 128 13.34 -0.09 19.22
N ARG A 129 12.81 -0.84 18.27
CA ARG A 129 13.47 -1.94 17.54
C ARG A 129 12.93 -2.01 16.12
N TYR A 130 13.62 -2.73 15.24
CA TYR A 130 13.06 -3.07 13.94
C TYR A 130 11.98 -4.15 14.08
N VAL A 131 10.86 -3.92 13.42
CA VAL A 131 9.76 -4.88 13.29
C VAL A 131 9.54 -5.12 11.81
N VAL A 132 9.47 -6.39 11.41
CA VAL A 132 9.12 -6.80 10.05
C VAL A 132 7.74 -7.43 10.07
N ILE A 133 6.95 -7.13 9.05
CA ILE A 133 5.53 -7.46 8.99
C ILE A 133 5.22 -7.95 7.59
N ARG A 134 4.51 -9.07 7.48
CA ARG A 134 3.82 -9.47 6.25
C ARG A 134 2.40 -8.91 6.27
N LEU A 135 1.94 -8.37 5.15
CA LEU A 135 0.65 -7.73 5.02
C LEU A 135 -0.17 -8.43 3.94
N SER A 136 -1.46 -8.62 4.22
CA SER A 136 -2.48 -9.01 3.24
C SER A 136 -3.68 -8.09 3.40
N ALA A 137 -4.26 -7.63 2.30
CA ALA A 137 -5.37 -6.69 2.30
C ALA A 137 -6.48 -7.16 1.35
N THR A 138 -7.73 -6.95 1.75
CA THR A 138 -8.91 -7.22 0.91
C THR A 138 -9.78 -5.97 0.85
N ARG A 139 -10.24 -5.60 -0.34
CA ARG A 139 -11.10 -4.43 -0.54
C ARG A 139 -12.43 -4.65 0.20
N LYS A 140 -12.86 -3.67 1.00
CA LYS A 140 -14.17 -3.72 1.65
C LYS A 140 -15.25 -3.34 0.62
N ALA A 141 -16.39 -4.01 0.69
CA ALA A 141 -17.57 -3.60 -0.08
C ALA A 141 -17.94 -2.16 0.29
N ALA A 142 -18.40 -1.38 -0.68
CA ALA A 142 -19.01 -0.08 -0.39
C ALA A 142 -20.23 -0.32 0.49
N ALA A 143 -20.31 0.41 1.61
CA ALA A 143 -21.45 0.38 2.53
C ALA A 143 -22.70 1.02 1.91
#